data_AF-F6LYT5-F1
#
_entry.id   AF-F6LYT5-F1
#
_cell.length_a   1.000
_cell.length_b   1.000
_cell.length_c   1.000
_cell.angle_alpha   90.00
_cell.angle_beta   90.00
_cell.angle_gamma   90.00
#
_symmetry.space_group_name_H-M   'P 1'
#
loop_
_entity.id
_entity.type
_entity.pdbx_description
1 polymer ?
#
loop_
_entity_poly.entity_id
_entity_poly.type
_entity_poly.pdbx_seq_one_letter_code
_entity_poly.pdbx_strand_id
1 'polypeptide(L)'
;RYIDWFITVPLLVLEFPLLLRLGSKGKGIMRSLVGAAVVMLVFAWIAEESAVGSSAWWTHYLISCAAWAFIVLTLYTTVSARIKEAPAPIARSANIMRLFILIGWAVYP
;
A
#
# COMPACT_ATOMS: atom_id res chain seq x y z
N ARG A 1 13.70 10.04 -5.37
CA ARG A 1 12.34 9.49 -5.51
C ARG A 1 12.18 8.14 -4.81
N TYR A 2 12.76 7.03 -5.30
CA TYR A 2 12.53 5.71 -4.68
C TYR A 2 13.04 5.58 -3.25
N ILE A 3 14.16 6.22 -2.91
CA ILE A 3 14.66 6.28 -1.53
C ILE A 3 13.63 6.96 -0.60
N ASP A 4 13.05 8.07 -1.06
CA ASP A 4 12.02 8.82 -0.31
C ASP A 4 10.74 7.97 -0.16
N TRP A 5 10.34 7.29 -1.23
CA TRP A 5 9.17 6.40 -1.23
C TRP A 5 9.37 5.18 -0.33
N PHE A 6 10.60 4.65 -0.25
CA PHE A 6 10.92 3.50 0.59
C PHE A 6 10.70 3.77 2.08
N ILE A 7 10.72 5.05 2.49
CA ILE A 7 10.40 5.46 3.85
C ILE A 7 8.92 5.87 3.95
N THR A 8 8.47 6.75 3.05
CA THR A 8 7.14 7.37 3.16
C THR A 8 5.99 6.39 2.88
N VAL A 9 6.12 5.47 1.91
CA VAL A 9 5.05 4.51 1.55
C VAL A 9 4.81 3.49 2.66
N PRO A 10 5.83 2.82 3.25
CA PRO A 10 5.62 1.99 4.43
C PRO A 10 4.98 2.76 5.59
N LEU A 11 5.43 3.99 5.87
CA LEU A 11 4.83 4.80 6.93
C LEU A 11 3.35 5.09 6.67
N LEU A 12 2.97 5.45 5.44
CA LEU A 12 1.58 5.71 5.05
C LEU A 12 0.67 4.48 5.26
N VAL A 13 1.13 3.28 4.90
CA VAL A 13 0.32 2.06 5.13
C VAL A 13 0.31 1.63 6.60
N LEU A 14 1.33 1.98 7.39
CA LEU A 14 1.41 1.76 8.83
C LEU A 14 0.42 2.62 9.63
N GLU A 15 -0.02 3.76 9.08
CA GLU A 15 -0.99 4.62 9.76
C GLU A 15 -2.33 3.92 10.01
N PHE A 16 -2.79 3.02 9.15
CA PHE A 16 -4.06 2.30 9.35
C PHE A 16 -4.10 1.47 10.64
N PRO A 17 -3.18 0.51 10.88
CA PRO A 17 -3.20 -0.28 12.11
C PRO A 17 -2.97 0.58 13.37
N LEU A 18 -2.24 1.69 13.26
CA LEU A 18 -2.01 2.63 14.35
C LEU A 18 -3.28 3.44 14.68
N LEU A 19 -3.93 4.04 13.69
CA LEU A 19 -5.16 4.82 13.83
C LEU A 19 -6.33 3.97 14.34
N LEU A 20 -6.41 2.72 13.88
CA LEU A 20 -7.48 1.80 14.25
C LEU A 20 -7.18 0.99 15.52
N ARG A 21 -6.04 1.25 16.19
CA ARG A 21 -5.63 0.61 17.46
C ARG A 21 -5.76 -0.92 17.44
N LEU A 22 -5.31 -1.56 16.36
CA LEU A 22 -5.59 -2.99 16.09
C LEU A 22 -4.89 -3.99 17.03
N GLY A 23 -4.13 -3.52 18.04
CA GLY A 23 -3.47 -4.36 19.03
C GLY A 23 -2.59 -5.45 18.40
N SER A 24 -2.62 -6.66 18.96
CA SER A 24 -1.82 -7.79 18.46
C SER A 24 -2.22 -8.26 17.05
N LYS A 25 -3.52 -8.17 16.70
CA LYS A 25 -4.03 -8.49 15.35
C LYS A 25 -3.54 -7.49 14.29
N GLY A 26 -3.19 -6.28 14.71
CA GLY A 26 -2.57 -5.27 13.86
C GLY A 26 -1.20 -5.68 13.32
N LYS A 27 -0.41 -6.46 14.08
CA LYS A 27 0.97 -6.82 13.68
C LYS A 27 1.03 -7.63 12.38
N GLY A 28 0.07 -8.52 12.15
CA GLY A 28 0.00 -9.31 10.91
C GLY A 28 -0.30 -8.44 9.70
N ILE A 29 -1.37 -7.63 9.79
CA ILE A 29 -1.78 -6.67 8.76
C ILE A 29 -0.63 -5.69 8.47
N MET A 30 0.00 -5.18 9.52
CA MET A 30 1.13 -4.26 9.46
C MET A 30 2.30 -4.85 8.66
N ARG A 31 2.72 -6.09 8.97
CA ARG A 31 3.80 -6.77 8.26
C ARG A 31 3.44 -7.03 6.80
N SER A 32 2.21 -7.45 6.52
CA SER A 32 1.76 -7.70 5.15
C SER A 32 1.73 -6.42 4.31
N LEU A 33 1.23 -5.31 4.86
CA LEU A 33 1.18 -4.03 4.16
C LEU A 33 2.59 -3.46 3.91
N VAL A 34 3.46 -3.48 4.91
CA VAL A 34 4.86 -3.03 4.75
C VAL A 34 5.62 -3.91 3.77
N GLY A 35 5.47 -5.23 3.88
CA GLY A 35 6.11 -6.17 2.94
C GLY A 35 5.65 -5.94 1.51
N ALA A 36 4.34 -5.77 1.30
CA ALA A 36 3.80 -5.46 -0.02
C ALA A 36 4.28 -4.10 -0.54
N ALA A 37 4.40 -3.08 0.31
CA ALA A 37 4.96 -1.78 -0.07
C ALA A 37 6.43 -1.88 -0.50
N VAL A 38 7.24 -2.67 0.22
CA VAL A 38 8.63 -2.93 -0.16
C VAL A 38 8.72 -3.64 -1.51
N VAL A 39 7.92 -4.70 -1.72
CA VAL A 39 7.87 -5.41 -3.01
C VAL A 39 7.44 -4.46 -4.12
N MET A 40 6.36 -3.72 -3.94
CA MET A 40 5.87 -2.74 -4.93
C MET A 40 7.00 -1.79 -5.35
N LEU A 41 7.70 -1.17 -4.39
CA LEU A 41 8.73 -0.18 -4.69
C LEU A 41 10.00 -0.77 -5.31
N VAL A 42 10.45 -1.94 -4.85
CA VAL A 42 11.64 -2.59 -5.42
C VAL A 42 11.39 -2.97 -6.87
N PHE A 43 10.25 -3.57 -7.18
CA PHE A 43 9.92 -3.99 -8.54
C PHE A 43 9.60 -2.79 -9.45
N ALA A 44 8.95 -1.75 -8.93
CA ALA A 44 8.77 -0.50 -9.68
C ALA A 44 10.12 0.15 -10.04
N TRP A 45 11.09 0.16 -9.13
CA TRP A 45 12.43 0.69 -9.41
C TRP A 45 13.17 -0.14 -10.47
N ILE A 46 13.11 -1.47 -10.40
CA ILE A 46 13.72 -2.34 -11.42
C ILE A 46 13.05 -2.13 -12.79
N ALA A 47 11.74 -1.95 -12.83
CA ALA A 47 11.03 -1.63 -14.07
C ALA A 47 11.50 -0.28 -14.64
N GLU A 48 11.65 0.76 -13.80
CA GLU A 48 12.11 2.08 -14.23
C GLU A 48 13.53 2.05 -14.82
N GLU A 49 14.44 1.26 -14.25
CA GLU A 49 15.81 1.11 -14.75
C GLU A 49 15.90 0.20 -15.99
N SER A 50 14.86 -0.59 -16.26
CA SER A 50 14.81 -1.48 -17.41
C SER A 50 14.52 -0.71 -18.71
N ALA A 51 15.03 -1.21 -19.83
CA ALA A 51 14.69 -0.68 -21.14
C ALA A 51 13.16 -0.71 -21.35
N VAL A 52 12.57 0.46 -21.62
CA VAL A 52 11.12 0.63 -21.78
C VAL A 52 10.59 -0.32 -22.85
N GLY A 53 9.53 -1.06 -22.51
CA GLY A 53 8.89 -2.04 -23.40
C GLY A 53 9.59 -3.40 -23.49
N SER A 54 10.74 -3.58 -22.82
CA SER A 54 11.38 -4.90 -22.71
C SER A 54 10.54 -5.88 -21.88
N SER A 55 10.84 -7.18 -22.01
CA SER A 55 10.22 -8.20 -21.16
C SER A 55 10.49 -7.93 -19.69
N ALA A 56 11.71 -7.50 -19.33
CA ALA A 56 12.05 -7.17 -17.95
C ALA A 56 11.20 -6.01 -17.42
N TRP A 57 11.03 -4.95 -18.22
CA TRP A 57 10.17 -3.82 -17.89
C TRP A 57 8.74 -4.28 -17.57
N TRP A 58 8.11 -5.03 -18.48
CA TRP A 58 6.73 -5.50 -18.29
C TRP A 58 6.58 -6.44 -17.09
N THR A 59 7.51 -7.38 -16.90
CA THR A 59 7.45 -8.33 -15.78
C THR A 59 7.50 -7.60 -14.43
N HIS A 60 8.45 -6.69 -14.24
CA HIS A 60 8.62 -6.01 -12.95
C HIS A 60 7.50 -4.97 -12.72
N TYR A 61 7.05 -4.30 -13.78
CA TYR A 61 5.88 -3.42 -13.73
C TYR A 61 4.63 -4.16 -13.25
N LEU A 62 4.33 -5.33 -13.82
CA LEU A 62 3.16 -6.13 -13.41
C LEU A 62 3.27 -6.65 -11.97
N ILE A 63 4.48 -6.99 -11.51
CA ILE A 63 4.71 -7.38 -10.11
C ILE A 63 4.44 -6.19 -9.17
N SER A 64 4.91 -4.99 -9.52
CA SER A 64 4.61 -3.76 -8.76
C SER A 64 3.10 -3.53 -8.65
N CYS A 65 2.41 -3.55 -9.79
CA CYS A 65 0.96 -3.37 -9.85
C CYS A 65 0.20 -4.44 -9.04
N ALA A 66 0.65 -5.69 -9.06
CA ALA A 66 0.04 -6.76 -8.27
C ALA A 66 0.23 -6.55 -6.75
N ALA A 67 1.41 -6.08 -6.33
CA ALA A 67 1.66 -5.73 -4.93
C ALA A 67 0.81 -4.54 -4.47
N TRP A 68 0.66 -3.52 -5.32
CA TRP A 68 -0.26 -2.41 -5.07
C TRP A 68 -1.72 -2.86 -4.96
N ALA A 69 -2.19 -3.71 -5.90
CA ALA A 69 -3.53 -4.27 -5.85
C ALA A 69 -3.76 -5.08 -4.57
N PHE A 70 -2.76 -5.82 -4.09
CA PHE A 70 -2.81 -6.52 -2.81
C PHE A 70 -2.96 -5.57 -1.61
N ILE A 71 -2.25 -4.44 -1.60
CA ILE A 71 -2.41 -3.40 -0.57
C ILE A 71 -3.85 -2.89 -0.58
N VAL A 72 -4.35 -2.48 -1.75
CA VAL A 72 -5.73 -1.99 -1.92
C VAL A 72 -6.75 -3.03 -1.44
N LEU A 73 -6.64 -4.29 -1.87
CA LEU A 73 -7.53 -5.37 -1.45
C LEU A 73 -7.50 -5.55 0.07
N THR A 74 -6.33 -5.51 0.69
CA THR A 74 -6.19 -5.62 2.16
C THR A 74 -6.90 -4.47 2.89
N LEU A 75 -6.80 -3.24 2.37
CA LEU A 75 -7.47 -2.06 2.93
C LEU A 75 -9.00 -2.14 2.80
N TYR A 76 -9.51 -2.63 1.66
CA TYR A 76 -10.95 -2.71 1.39
C TYR A 76 -11.62 -3.97 1.93
N THR A 77 -10.85 -4.98 2.35
CA THR A 77 -11.35 -6.20 2.99
C THR A 77 -11.06 -6.21 4.49
N THR A 78 -9.82 -6.51 4.86
CA THR A 78 -9.39 -6.79 6.23
C THR A 78 -9.48 -5.57 7.13
N VAL A 79 -9.06 -4.40 6.63
CA VAL A 79 -9.08 -3.14 7.39
C VAL A 79 -10.50 -2.53 7.44
N SER A 80 -11.32 -2.78 6.41
CA SER A 80 -12.69 -2.24 6.29
C SER A 80 -13.60 -2.62 7.47
N ALA A 81 -13.48 -3.85 7.99
CA ALA A 81 -14.22 -4.27 9.18
C ALA A 81 -13.92 -3.40 10.41
N ARG A 82 -12.67 -2.96 10.55
CA ARG A 82 -12.18 -2.17 11.69
C ARG A 82 -12.50 -0.70 11.57
N ILE A 83 -12.52 -0.19 10.34
CA ILE A 83 -12.99 1.17 10.04
C ILE A 83 -14.45 1.35 10.50
N LYS A 84 -15.30 0.32 10.34
CA LYS A 84 -16.71 0.37 10.77
C LYS A 84 -16.90 0.40 12.30
N GLU A 85 -15.93 -0.12 13.04
CA GLU A 85 -15.95 -0.14 14.52
C GLU A 85 -15.34 1.14 15.13
N ALA A 86 -14.67 1.96 14.31
CA ALA A 86 -13.96 3.15 14.78
C ALA A 86 -14.90 4.37 14.96
N PRO A 87 -14.57 5.32 15.85
CA PRO A 87 -15.27 6.60 15.97
C PRO A 87 -15.41 7.31 14.62
N ALA A 88 -16.54 7.99 14.38
CA ALA A 88 -16.87 8.59 13.09
C ALA A 88 -15.75 9.48 12.49
N PRO A 89 -15.03 10.32 13.25
CA PRO A 89 -13.90 11.09 12.71
C PRO A 89 -12.75 10.20 12.20
N ILE A 90 -12.40 9.14 12.95
CA ILE A 90 -11.33 8.20 12.59
C ILE A 90 -11.74 7.38 11.37
N ALA A 91 -12.98 6.89 11.36
CA ALA A 91 -13.53 6.14 10.24
C ALA A 91 -13.52 6.98 8.95
N ARG A 92 -13.91 8.27 9.03
CA ARG A 92 -13.86 9.19 7.89
C ARG A 92 -12.44 9.37 7.36
N SER A 93 -11.47 9.65 8.24
CA SER A 93 -10.06 9.80 7.84
C SER A 93 -9.51 8.53 7.18
N ALA A 94 -9.75 7.36 7.77
CA ALA A 94 -9.31 6.09 7.20
C ALA A 94 -9.94 5.81 5.81
N ASN A 95 -11.21 6.20 5.60
CA ASN A 95 -11.88 6.10 4.31
C ASN A 95 -11.24 7.00 3.24
N ILE A 96 -10.86 8.23 3.60
CA ILE A 96 -10.18 9.16 2.70
C ILE A 96 -8.79 8.64 2.36
N MET A 97 -8.04 8.16 3.34
CA MET A 97 -6.69 7.62 3.14
C MET A 97 -6.69 6.39 2.20
N ARG A 98 -7.61 5.43 2.39
CA ARG A 98 -7.67 4.27 1.48
C ARG A 98 -8.08 4.67 0.06
N LEU A 99 -8.88 5.73 -0.09
CA LEU A 99 -9.22 6.28 -1.40
C LEU A 99 -8.00 6.92 -2.07
N PHE A 100 -7.15 7.60 -1.29
CA PHE A 100 -5.88 8.13 -1.79
C PHE A 100 -4.94 7.02 -2.26
N ILE A 101 -4.88 5.90 -1.55
CA ILE A 101 -4.07 4.74 -1.99
C ILE A 101 -4.67 4.06 -3.23
N LEU A 102 -6.00 4.02 -3.36
CA LEU A 102 -6.68 3.44 -4.52
C LEU A 102 -6.55 4.32 -5.78
N ILE A 103 -6.74 5.63 -5.66
CA ILE A 103 -6.82 6.53 -6.82
C ILE A 103 -5.55 7.36 -6.94
N GLY A 104 -5.10 7.96 -5.84
CA GLY A 104 -3.92 8.83 -5.83
C GLY A 104 -2.63 8.11 -6.16
N TRP A 105 -2.49 6.81 -5.84
CA TRP A 105 -1.30 6.04 -6.21
C TRP A 105 -1.38 5.43 -7.62
N ALA A 106 -2.56 5.40 -8.25
CA ALA A 106 -2.72 4.85 -9.59
C ALA A 106 -1.93 5.63 -10.67
N VAL A 107 -1.53 6.87 -10.38
CA VAL A 107 -0.66 7.67 -11.26
C VAL A 107 0.83 7.33 -11.12
N TYR A 108 1.19 6.47 -10.15
CA TYR A 108 2.54 6.00 -9.87
C TYR A 108 2.58 4.46 -9.76
N PRO A 109 2.25 3.74 -10.86
CA PRO A 109 2.22 2.26 -10.87
C PRO A 109 3.60 1.61 -10.68
#